data_AF-A0A195CES1-F1
#
_entry.id   AF-A0A195CES1-F1
#
_cell.length_a   1.000
_cell.length_b   1.000
_cell.length_c   1.000
_cell.angle_alpha   90.00
_cell.angle_beta   90.00
_cell.angle_gamma   90.00
#
_symmetry.space_group_name_H-M   'P 1'
#
loop_
_entity.id
_entity.type
_entity.pdbx_description
1 polymer ?
#
loop_
_entity_poly.entity_id
_entity_poly.type
_entity_poly.pdbx_seq_one_letter_code
_entity_poly.pdbx_strand_id
1 'polypeptide(L)'
;FKDFLLLYNQISEMCFKKCATTFLSREITSDEDLCISNCAQKYIHTNHKIMEIFMEVQPKMVRKRMEEINMAQSALETQNQQINAGQNLQ
;
A
#
# COMPACT_ATOMS: atom_id res chain seq x y z
N PHE A 1 -8.58 -15.67 -4.71
CA PHE A 1 -7.87 -16.17 -5.91
C PHE A 1 -7.23 -15.06 -6.75
N LYS A 2 -7.97 -14.00 -7.14
CA LYS A 2 -7.39 -12.87 -7.90
C LYS A 2 -6.17 -12.25 -7.22
N ASP A 3 -6.25 -11.97 -5.92
CA ASP A 3 -5.16 -11.30 -5.19
C ASP A 3 -3.93 -12.19 -5.06
N PHE A 4 -4.13 -13.49 -4.90
CA PHE A 4 -3.06 -14.48 -4.91
C PHE A 4 -2.33 -14.51 -6.26
N LEU A 5 -3.06 -14.50 -7.37
CA LEU A 5 -2.46 -14.45 -8.71
C LEU A 5 -1.71 -13.15 -8.95
N LEU A 6 -2.23 -12.03 -8.44
CA LEU A 6 -1.57 -10.73 -8.49
C LEU A 6 -0.24 -10.77 -7.73
N LEU A 7 -0.25 -11.31 -6.51
CA LEU A 7 0.94 -11.47 -5.69
C LEU A 7 1.97 -12.41 -6.36
N TYR A 8 1.52 -13.55 -6.89
CA TYR A 8 2.38 -14.49 -7.59
C TYR A 8 3.08 -13.84 -8.78
N ASN A 9 2.35 -13.08 -9.59
CA ASN A 9 2.92 -12.37 -10.74
C ASN A 9 3.93 -11.32 -10.30
N GLN A 10 3.65 -10.56 -9.24
CA GLN A 10 4.57 -9.57 -8.68
C GLN A 10 5.86 -10.21 -8.15
N ILE A 11 5.76 -11.32 -7.42
CA ILE A 11 6.92 -12.08 -6.93
C ILE A 11 7.75 -12.58 -8.10
N SER A 12 7.10 -13.20 -9.09
CA SER A 12 7.76 -13.77 -10.25
C SER A 12 8.52 -12.71 -11.04
N GLU A 13 7.89 -11.57 -11.32
CA GLU A 13 8.51 -10.45 -12.03
C GLU A 13 9.69 -9.87 -11.26
N MET A 14 9.53 -9.63 -9.95
CA MET A 14 10.59 -9.01 -9.16
C MET A 14 11.78 -9.94 -8.97
N CYS A 15 11.56 -11.22 -8.70
CA CYS A 15 12.64 -12.18 -8.53
C CYS A 15 13.36 -12.45 -9.85
N PHE A 16 12.65 -12.50 -10.97
CA PHE A 16 13.29 -12.57 -12.29
C PHE A 16 14.21 -11.37 -12.54
N LYS A 17 13.72 -10.14 -12.33
CA LYS A 17 14.51 -8.91 -12.52
C LYS A 17 15.75 -8.81 -11.62
N LYS A 18 15.72 -9.45 -10.44
CA LYS A 18 16.82 -9.41 -9.47
C LYS A 18 17.80 -10.56 -9.62
N CYS A 19 17.32 -11.75 -9.97
CA CYS A 19 18.10 -12.98 -9.89
C CYS A 19 18.51 -13.54 -11.24
N ALA A 20 17.81 -13.26 -12.34
CA ALA A 20 18.26 -13.66 -13.67
C ALA A 20 19.40 -12.73 -14.11
N THR A 21 20.65 -13.16 -13.90
CA THR A 21 21.84 -12.31 -14.06
C THR A 21 22.63 -12.66 -15.31
N THR A 22 22.56 -13.92 -15.76
CA THR A 22 23.27 -14.39 -16.95
C THR A 22 22.31 -15.01 -17.95
N PHE A 23 22.51 -14.70 -19.23
CA PHE A 23 21.74 -15.24 -20.35
C PHE A 23 22.61 -16.06 -21.30
N LEU A 24 23.75 -16.55 -20.79
CA LEU A 24 24.72 -17.33 -21.56
C LEU A 24 24.27 -18.78 -21.79
N SER A 25 23.32 -19.27 -20.98
CA SER A 25 22.77 -20.61 -21.07
C SER A 25 21.25 -20.58 -20.90
N ARG A 26 20.57 -21.64 -21.36
CA ARG A 26 19.13 -21.82 -21.12
C ARG A 26 18.82 -22.35 -19.72
N GLU A 27 19.84 -22.88 -19.03
CA GLU A 27 19.69 -23.47 -17.70
C GLU A 27 19.87 -22.40 -16.62
N ILE A 28 19.11 -22.55 -15.54
CA ILE A 28 19.24 -21.71 -14.34
C ILE A 28 20.49 -22.19 -13.60
N THR A 29 21.40 -21.26 -13.33
CA THR A 29 22.61 -21.58 -12.57
C THR A 29 22.29 -21.80 -11.07
N SER A 30 23.16 -22.51 -10.35
CA SER A 30 22.95 -22.75 -8.91
C SER A 30 22.84 -21.45 -8.09
N ASP A 31 23.54 -20.40 -8.50
CA ASP A 31 23.50 -19.10 -7.83
C ASP A 31 22.16 -18.38 -8.06
N GLU A 32 21.62 -18.49 -9.27
CA GLU A 32 20.31 -17.92 -9.63
C GLU A 32 19.17 -18.67 -8.93
N ASP A 33 19.26 -20.00 -8.83
CA ASP A 33 18.28 -20.82 -8.10
C ASP A 33 18.26 -20.45 -6.60
N LEU A 34 19.43 -20.36 -5.97
CA LEU A 34 19.57 -19.91 -4.59
C LEU A 34 19.03 -18.48 -4.40
N CYS A 35 19.29 -17.58 -5.35
CA CYS A 35 18.76 -16.22 -5.33
C CYS A 35 17.23 -16.20 -5.39
N ILE A 36 16.62 -16.96 -6.31
CA ILE A 36 15.16 -17.00 -6.50
C ILE A 36 14.47 -17.53 -5.24
N SER A 37 14.98 -18.61 -4.65
CA SER A 37 14.44 -19.17 -3.40
C SER A 37 14.46 -18.15 -2.26
N ASN A 38 15.61 -17.49 -2.06
CA ASN A 38 15.75 -16.43 -1.05
C ASN A 38 14.86 -15.22 -1.35
N CYS A 39 14.74 -14.81 -2.62
CA CYS A 39 13.93 -13.68 -3.04
C CYS A 39 12.44 -13.91 -2.71
N ALA A 40 11.90 -15.07 -3.08
CA ALA A 40 10.52 -15.42 -2.80
C ALA A 40 10.23 -15.47 -1.30
N GLN A 41 11.10 -16.12 -0.51
CA GLN A 41 10.94 -16.21 0.94
C GLN A 41 10.99 -14.82 1.60
N LYS A 42 11.96 -13.98 1.22
CA LYS A 42 12.07 -12.61 1.72
C LYS A 42 10.85 -11.78 1.37
N TYR A 43 10.32 -11.91 0.15
CA TYR A 43 9.15 -11.17 -0.26
C TYR A 43 7.93 -11.55 0.56
N ILE A 44 7.66 -12.85 0.72
CA ILE A 44 6.52 -13.34 1.51
C ILE A 44 6.61 -12.85 2.96
N HIS A 45 7.79 -12.98 3.59
CA HIS A 45 7.99 -12.48 4.96
C HIS A 45 7.80 -10.96 5.06
N THR A 46 8.33 -10.22 4.09
CA THR A 46 8.18 -8.76 4.06
C THR A 46 6.72 -8.37 3.89
N ASN A 47 5.99 -9.04 3.00
CA ASN A 47 4.57 -8.79 2.77
C ASN A 47 3.75 -9.05 4.03
N HIS A 48 4.00 -10.16 4.73
CA HIS A 48 3.38 -10.44 6.02
C HIS A 48 3.70 -9.38 7.07
N LYS A 49 4.96 -8.96 7.17
CA LYS A 49 5.36 -7.94 8.15
C LYS A 49 4.74 -6.57 7.86
N ILE A 50 4.65 -6.19 6.59
CA ILE A 50 3.97 -4.96 6.17
C ILE A 50 2.49 -5.03 6.52
N MET A 51 1.82 -6.16 6.27
CA MET A 51 0.42 -6.33 6.64
C MET A 51 0.21 -6.22 8.16
N GLU A 52 1.08 -6.82 8.97
CA GLU A 52 1.03 -6.70 10.42
C GLU A 52 1.10 -5.23 10.86
N ILE A 53 2.12 -4.49 10.39
CA ILE A 53 2.29 -3.07 10.71
C ILE A 53 1.10 -2.25 10.20
N PHE A 54 0.63 -2.54 8.99
CA PHE A 54 -0.49 -1.83 8.38
C PHE A 54 -1.76 -1.93 9.24
N MET A 55 -2.06 -3.13 9.75
CA MET A 55 -3.20 -3.35 10.64
C MET A 55 -3.08 -2.56 11.95
N GLU A 56 -1.87 -2.31 12.44
CA GLU A 56 -1.63 -1.51 13.65
C GLU A 56 -1.74 0.01 13.41
N VAL A 57 -1.22 0.49 12.28
CA VAL A 57 -1.09 1.94 12.01
C VAL A 57 -2.30 2.53 11.30
N GLN A 58 -2.94 1.77 10.41
CA GLN A 58 -4.03 2.26 9.57
C GLN A 58 -5.23 2.78 10.39
N PRO A 59 -5.69 2.12 11.47
CA PRO A 59 -6.82 2.64 12.26
C PRO A 59 -6.52 4.01 12.90
N LYS A 60 -5.28 4.21 13.36
CA LYS A 60 -4.84 5.49 13.94
C LYS A 60 -4.85 6.60 12.89
N MET A 61 -4.36 6.29 11.68
CA MET A 61 -4.34 7.22 10.56
C MET A 61 -5.76 7.58 10.09
N VAL A 62 -6.64 6.58 9.96
CA VAL A 62 -8.04 6.78 9.55
C VAL A 62 -8.80 7.61 10.57
N ARG A 63 -8.61 7.33 11.88
CA ARG A 63 -9.24 8.12 12.95
C ARG A 63 -8.83 9.59 12.88
N LYS A 64 -7.53 9.88 12.78
CA LYS A 64 -7.02 11.24 12.66
C LYS A 64 -7.61 11.96 11.44
N ARG A 65 -7.63 11.28 10.29
CA ARG A 65 -8.23 11.84 9.06
C ARG A 65 -9.73 12.13 9.24
N MET A 66 -10.47 11.26 9.92
CA MET A 66 -11.90 11.47 10.18
C MET A 66 -12.14 12.70 11.06
N GLU A 67 -11.34 12.88 12.12
CA GLU A 67 -11.40 14.05 13.00
C GLU A 67 -11.15 15.35 12.21
N GLU A 68 -10.13 15.37 11.34
CA GLU A 68 -9.82 16.52 10.46
C GLU A 68 -10.97 16.86 9.50
N ILE A 69 -11.61 15.85 8.90
CA ILE A 69 -12.77 16.04 8.01
C ILE A 69 -13.97 16.60 8.79
N ASN A 70 -14.27 16.06 9.97
CA ASN A 70 -15.39 16.51 10.78
C ASN A 70 -15.21 17.96 11.23
N MET A 71 -14.00 18.34 11.65
CA MET A 71 -13.67 19.71 12.01
C MET A 71 -13.83 20.65 10.80
N ALA A 72 -13.29 20.28 9.64
CA ALA A 72 -13.46 21.07 8.42
C ALA A 72 -14.94 21.22 8.02
N GLN A 73 -15.74 20.16 8.13
CA GLN A 73 -17.18 20.21 7.86
C GLN A 73 -17.91 21.17 8.79
N SER A 74 -17.68 21.08 10.11
CA SER A 74 -18.30 21.99 11.09
C SER A 74 -17.95 23.47 10.85
N ALA A 75 -16.72 23.75 10.42
CA ALA A 75 -16.27 25.10 10.10
C ALA A 75 -16.97 25.65 8.84
N LEU A 76 -17.09 24.83 7.78
CA LEU A 76 -17.85 25.18 6.58
C LEU A 76 -19.34 25.38 6.88
N GLU A 77 -19.95 24.55 7.72
CA GLU A 77 -21.34 24.70 8.14
C GLU A 77 -21.57 26.00 8.90
N THR A 78 -20.69 26.33 9.85
CA THR A 78 -20.74 27.59 10.60
C THR A 78 -20.61 28.79 9.67
N GLN A 79 -19.70 28.73 8.69
CA GLN A 79 -19.50 29.79 7.71
C GLN A 79 -20.73 29.97 6.79
N ASN A 80 -21.34 28.86 6.35
CA ASN A 80 -22.58 28.91 5.54
C ASN A 80 -23.77 29.47 6.32
N GLN A 81 -23.89 29.15 7.61
CA GLN A 81 -24.94 29.74 8.47
C GLN A 81 -24.75 31.26 8.63
N GLN A 82 -23.51 31.72 8.79
CA GLN A 82 -23.18 33.15 8.88
C GLN A 82 -23.46 33.90 7.56
N ILE A 83 -23.14 33.30 6.41
CA ILE A 83 -23.45 33.88 5.09
C ILE A 83 -24.96 34.00 4.88
N ASN A 84 -25.73 32.94 5.19
CA ASN A 84 -27.19 32.98 5.07
C ASN A 84 -27.85 33.99 6.04
N ALA A 85 -27.31 34.14 7.25
CA ALA A 85 -27.79 35.15 8.20
C ALA A 85 -27.49 36.59 7.73
N GLY A 86 -26.36 36.80 7.04
CA GLY A 86 -26.02 38.09 6.42
C GLY A 86 -26.84 38.44 5.18
N GLN A 87 -27.27 37.44 4.41
CA GLN A 87 -28.12 37.62 3.21
C GLN A 87 -29.58 37.93 3.54
N ASN A 88 -30.08 37.53 4.72
CA ASN A 88 -31.44 37.83 5.18
C ASN A 88 -31.59 39.22 5.84
N LEU A 89 -30.54 40.04 5.90
CA LEU A 89 -30.56 41.39 6.46
C LEU A 89 -30.52 42.52 5.42
N GLN A 90 -30.70 42.19 4.13
CA GLN A 90 -30.95 43.11 3.00
C GLN A 90 -32.35 42.86 2.44
#